data_AF-A0A177Y4U8-F1
#
_entry.id   AF-A0A177Y4U8-F1
#
_cell.length_a   1.000
_cell.length_b   1.000
_cell.length_c   1.000
_cell.angle_alpha   90.00
_cell.angle_beta   90.00
_cell.angle_gamma   90.00
#
_symmetry.space_group_name_H-M   'P 1'
#
loop_
_entity.id
_entity.type
_entity.pdbx_description
1 polymer ?
#
loop_
_entity_poly.entity_id
_entity_poly.type
_entity_poly.pdbx_seq_one_letter_code
_entity_poly.pdbx_strand_id
1 'polypeptide(L)'
;MLPSYQDLMKPVLEAAKNEEVKLSNVVGLLAEQFNLSEDERTELLPSGRQAAFTNRVGWAKTYLAKAGLLDSTRRGHFVITELGQDALNSGEEINNQYLKRFDDFNAFTKQKNDDSEKVEETTVSDNDATPDEVLRAAYKQINDALASDILSRTRKVSPAFFEQLLIDLLLAMGYGGSDEGMAHTLGKSGDNGVDGVINQDPLGVDQVYIQAKRYADGNNVGAGEIRDFFGALNLKKAQKGIFITTSEFTSSAIQTAKDLGMRIVLINGKELAKLMLRYNIGSRDEQVLHIKRIDEEFFEG
;
A
#
# COMPACT_ATOMS: atom_id res chain seq x y z
N MET A 1 15.23 -0.58 11.76
CA MET A 1 13.85 -0.16 12.12
C MET A 1 13.83 1.36 12.05
N LEU A 2 12.98 1.92 11.21
CA LEU A 2 12.94 3.37 10.99
C LEU A 2 12.48 4.11 12.26
N PRO A 3 13.17 5.18 12.69
CA PRO A 3 12.74 6.00 13.83
C PRO A 3 11.38 6.65 13.56
N SER A 4 10.60 6.89 14.61
CA SER A 4 9.34 7.62 14.51
C SER A 4 9.59 9.10 14.21
N TYR A 5 8.56 9.84 13.82
CA TYR A 5 8.70 11.30 13.67
C TYR A 5 8.96 11.99 15.02
N GLN A 6 8.52 11.41 16.15
CA GLN A 6 8.81 11.93 17.49
C GLN A 6 10.29 11.81 17.83
N ASP A 7 10.89 10.64 17.55
CA ASP A 7 12.34 10.40 17.72
C ASP A 7 13.18 11.36 16.87
N LEU A 8 12.63 11.82 15.74
CA LEU A 8 13.28 12.74 14.82
C LEU A 8 13.10 14.22 15.18
N MET A 9 12.22 14.58 16.13
CA MET A 9 11.97 15.99 16.46
C MET A 9 13.22 16.69 16.99
N LYS A 10 13.88 16.13 18.01
CA LYS A 10 15.12 16.71 18.54
C LYS A 10 16.25 16.76 17.50
N PRO A 11 16.57 15.69 16.76
CA PRO A 11 17.58 15.74 15.70
C PRO A 11 17.28 16.74 14.58
N VAL A 12 16.01 16.89 14.17
CA VAL A 12 15.61 17.92 13.19
C VAL A 12 15.86 19.32 13.72
N LEU A 13 15.58 19.56 14.99
CA LEU A 13 15.80 20.84 15.65
C LEU A 13 17.30 21.15 15.80
N GLU A 14 18.11 20.15 16.19
CA GLU A 14 19.56 20.25 16.26
C GLU A 14 20.19 20.55 14.90
N ALA A 15 19.68 19.96 13.82
CA ALA A 15 20.17 20.22 12.47
C ALA A 15 19.97 21.69 12.05
N ALA A 16 18.94 22.38 12.56
CA ALA A 16 18.65 23.78 12.27
C ALA A 16 19.27 24.78 13.27
N LYS A 17 20.13 24.31 14.19
CA LYS A 17 20.64 25.09 15.33
C LYS A 17 21.46 26.32 14.93
N ASN A 18 22.33 26.17 13.92
CA ASN A 18 23.36 27.18 13.62
C ASN A 18 22.99 28.07 12.43
N GLU A 19 22.19 27.56 11.49
CA GLU A 19 21.85 28.25 10.26
C GLU A 19 20.52 27.75 9.67
N GLU A 20 20.02 28.49 8.69
CA GLU A 20 18.89 28.03 7.86
C GLU A 20 19.28 26.75 7.12
N VAL A 21 18.46 25.70 7.27
CA VAL A 21 18.71 24.40 6.64
C VAL A 21 17.58 23.99 5.69
N LYS A 22 17.94 23.21 4.68
CA LYS A 22 16.99 22.59 3.75
C LYS A 22 16.57 21.21 4.24
N LEU A 23 15.27 20.91 4.20
CA LEU A 23 14.69 19.63 4.62
C LEU A 23 15.34 18.42 3.93
N SER A 24 15.66 18.52 2.64
CA SER A 24 16.35 17.42 1.93
C SER A 24 17.74 17.13 2.49
N ASN A 25 18.45 18.16 2.96
CA ASN A 25 19.78 18.02 3.54
C ASN A 25 19.67 17.41 4.95
N VAL A 26 18.67 17.85 5.72
CA VAL A 26 18.36 17.27 7.04
C VAL A 26 17.96 15.80 6.91
N VAL A 27 17.15 15.43 5.91
CA VAL A 27 16.85 14.01 5.62
C VAL A 27 18.12 13.22 5.35
N GLY A 28 19.05 13.73 4.55
CA GLY A 28 20.33 13.06 4.28
C GLY A 28 21.18 12.89 5.55
N LEU A 29 21.34 13.98 6.32
CA LEU A 29 22.11 14.00 7.56
C LEU A 29 21.54 13.03 8.60
N LEU A 30 20.23 13.04 8.80
CA LEU A 30 19.58 12.15 9.75
C LEU A 30 19.62 10.69 9.27
N ALA A 31 19.56 10.43 7.96
CA ALA A 31 19.73 9.07 7.44
C ALA A 31 21.13 8.50 7.71
N GLU A 32 22.15 9.35 7.76
CA GLU A 32 23.51 8.97 8.16
C GLU A 32 23.62 8.80 9.67
N GLN A 33 23.09 9.76 10.45
CA GLN A 33 23.11 9.70 11.92
C GLN A 33 22.42 8.45 12.49
N PHE A 34 21.32 8.02 11.87
CA PHE A 34 20.58 6.81 12.26
C PHE A 34 21.09 5.53 11.58
N ASN A 35 22.20 5.59 10.81
CA ASN A 35 22.79 4.46 10.10
C ASN A 35 21.79 3.67 9.22
N LEU A 36 20.91 4.38 8.50
CA LEU A 36 19.89 3.73 7.67
C LEU A 36 20.51 3.02 6.46
N SER A 37 20.09 1.78 6.24
CA SER A 37 20.43 1.00 5.04
C SER A 37 19.83 1.61 3.76
N GLU A 38 20.32 1.22 2.58
CA GLU A 38 19.75 1.69 1.30
C GLU A 38 18.28 1.28 1.15
N ASP A 39 17.93 0.09 1.63
CA ASP A 39 16.55 -0.41 1.65
C ASP A 39 15.66 0.46 2.55
N GLU A 40 16.11 0.82 3.75
CA GLU A 40 15.36 1.70 4.67
C GLU A 40 15.24 3.15 4.16
N ARG A 41 16.24 3.64 3.41
CA ARG A 41 16.21 4.97 2.77
C ARG A 41 15.22 5.04 1.62
N THR A 42 15.03 3.93 0.92
CA THR A 42 14.16 3.83 -0.26
C THR A 42 12.81 3.18 0.04
N GLU A 43 12.60 2.70 1.27
CA GLU A 43 11.32 2.17 1.74
C GLU A 43 10.23 3.21 1.53
N LEU A 44 9.35 2.94 0.56
CA LEU A 44 8.25 3.82 0.22
C LEU A 44 7.12 3.70 1.24
N LEU A 45 6.45 4.81 1.49
CA LEU A 45 5.13 4.77 2.12
C LEU A 45 4.20 3.83 1.33
N PRO A 46 3.16 3.27 1.96
CA PRO A 46 2.14 2.50 1.24
C PRO A 46 1.45 3.26 0.08
N SER A 47 1.58 4.59 0.02
CA SER A 47 1.15 5.43 -1.11
C SER A 47 2.07 5.35 -2.35
N GLY A 48 3.25 4.74 -2.24
CA GLY A 48 4.20 4.52 -3.33
C GLY A 48 4.90 5.77 -3.88
N ARG A 49 4.70 6.94 -3.27
CA ARG A 49 5.15 8.24 -3.83
C ARG A 49 6.28 8.93 -3.06
N GLN A 50 6.50 8.59 -1.79
CA GLN A 50 7.52 9.20 -0.95
C GLN A 50 8.16 8.13 -0.07
N ALA A 51 9.46 8.26 0.20
CA ALA A 51 10.14 7.44 1.19
C ALA A 51 9.58 7.70 2.60
N ALA A 52 9.35 6.63 3.36
CA ALA A 52 8.77 6.68 4.70
C ALA A 52 9.61 7.56 5.64
N PHE A 53 10.94 7.43 5.60
CA PHE A 53 11.84 8.25 6.41
C PHE A 53 11.76 9.75 6.07
N THR A 54 11.75 10.10 4.78
CA THR A 54 11.60 11.49 4.32
C THR A 54 10.30 12.11 4.83
N ASN A 55 9.22 11.32 4.80
CA ASN A 55 7.92 11.75 5.30
C ASN A 55 7.93 12.03 6.81
N ARG A 56 8.54 11.13 7.60
CA ARG A 56 8.65 11.28 9.06
C ARG A 56 9.49 12.51 9.47
N VAL A 57 10.61 12.78 8.79
CA VAL A 57 11.39 14.02 9.00
C VAL A 57 10.55 15.26 8.67
N GLY A 58 9.76 15.23 7.60
CA GLY A 58 8.83 16.30 7.23
C GLY A 58 7.75 16.56 8.28
N TRP A 59 7.20 15.50 8.89
CA TRP A 59 6.25 15.63 10.00
C TRP A 59 6.87 16.18 11.27
N ALA A 60 8.07 15.70 11.64
CA ALA A 60 8.83 16.26 12.76
C ALA A 60 9.01 17.77 12.59
N LYS A 61 9.49 18.22 11.43
CA LYS A 61 9.62 19.65 11.07
C LYS A 61 8.29 20.40 11.17
N THR A 62 7.20 19.80 10.70
CA THR A 62 5.87 20.42 10.72
C THR A 62 5.38 20.63 12.14
N TYR A 63 5.51 19.64 13.01
CA TYR A 63 5.05 19.70 14.39
C TYR A 63 5.87 20.70 15.21
N LEU A 64 7.18 20.71 15.04
CA LEU A 64 8.07 21.71 15.65
C LEU A 64 7.72 23.13 15.19
N ALA A 65 7.43 23.33 13.90
CA ALA A 65 7.01 24.63 13.38
C ALA A 65 5.64 25.05 13.93
N LYS A 66 4.69 24.12 14.06
CA LYS A 66 3.38 24.38 14.68
C LYS A 66 3.45 24.66 16.18
N ALA A 67 4.51 24.24 16.84
CA ALA A 67 4.81 24.60 18.22
C ALA A 67 5.66 25.88 18.35
N GLY A 68 6.02 26.52 17.24
CA GLY A 68 6.83 27.74 17.23
C GLY A 68 8.33 27.53 17.46
N LEU A 69 8.82 26.28 17.48
CA LEU A 69 10.23 25.94 17.70
C LEU A 69 11.07 26.08 16.41
N LEU A 70 10.41 26.02 15.26
CA LEU A 70 11.01 26.23 13.94
C LEU A 70 10.24 27.31 13.20
N ASP A 71 10.95 28.14 12.47
CA ASP A 71 10.37 29.05 11.49
C ASP A 71 10.66 28.57 10.07
N SER A 72 9.67 28.66 9.18
CA SER A 72 9.81 28.28 7.77
C SER A 72 10.07 29.53 6.94
N THR A 73 11.34 29.75 6.62
CA THR A 73 11.81 30.97 5.95
C THR A 73 11.47 31.02 4.46
N ARG A 74 11.59 29.88 3.76
CA ARG A 74 11.29 29.71 2.33
C ARG A 74 11.10 28.23 1.98
N ARG A 75 10.73 27.91 0.74
CA ARG A 75 10.40 26.54 0.32
C ARG A 75 11.43 25.50 0.76
N GLY A 76 10.98 24.55 1.57
CA GLY A 76 11.80 23.46 2.09
C GLY A 76 12.94 23.89 3.02
N HIS A 77 13.03 25.17 3.39
CA HIS A 77 14.02 25.69 4.32
C HIS A 77 13.37 26.10 5.64
N PHE A 78 14.13 25.98 6.71
CA PHE A 78 13.69 26.36 8.04
C PHE A 78 14.88 26.68 8.92
N VAL A 79 14.62 27.45 9.97
CA VAL A 79 15.60 27.86 10.97
C VAL A 79 15.01 27.66 12.36
N ILE A 80 15.86 27.37 13.34
CA ILE A 80 15.44 27.31 14.73
C ILE A 80 15.03 28.70 15.23
N THR A 81 13.97 28.76 16.05
CA THR A 81 13.58 29.99 16.76
C THR A 81 14.28 30.08 18.10
N GLU A 82 14.16 31.23 18.80
CA GLU A 82 14.63 31.35 20.19
C GLU A 82 13.98 30.30 21.10
N LEU A 83 12.68 30.05 20.94
CA LEU A 83 11.95 29.00 21.65
C LEU A 83 12.49 27.59 21.34
N GLY A 84 12.85 27.34 20.09
CA GLY A 84 13.51 26.09 19.70
C GLY A 84 14.89 25.94 20.35
N GLN A 85 15.64 27.03 20.46
CA GLN A 85 16.96 27.01 21.07
C GLN A 85 16.89 26.73 22.58
N ASP A 86 15.91 27.32 23.26
CA ASP A 86 15.60 27.05 24.67
C ASP A 86 15.16 25.59 24.87
N ALA A 87 14.34 25.07 23.95
CA ALA A 87 13.93 23.67 23.96
C ALA A 87 15.13 22.72 23.86
N LEU A 88 16.09 22.99 22.97
CA LEU A 88 17.33 22.20 22.89
C LEU A 88 18.18 22.29 24.17
N ASN A 89 18.26 23.48 24.77
CA ASN A 89 19.07 23.72 25.97
C ASN A 89 18.44 23.13 27.25
N SER A 90 17.13 22.87 27.25
CA SER A 90 16.42 22.25 28.39
C SER A 90 16.92 20.84 28.72
N GLY A 91 17.51 20.14 27.75
CA GLY A 91 17.92 18.74 27.89
C GLY A 91 16.75 17.74 27.95
N GLU A 92 15.51 18.21 27.84
CA GLU A 92 14.31 17.37 27.80
C GLU A 92 14.19 16.61 26.46
N GLU A 93 13.40 15.55 26.49
CA GLU A 93 13.00 14.84 25.27
C GLU A 93 11.93 15.66 24.54
N ILE A 94 12.24 16.05 23.30
CA ILE A 94 11.32 16.84 22.47
C ILE A 94 10.45 15.87 21.70
N ASN A 95 9.24 15.64 22.19
CA ASN A 95 8.21 14.78 21.59
C ASN A 95 6.84 15.48 21.66
N ASN A 96 5.75 14.83 21.24
CA ASN A 96 4.42 15.43 21.30
C ASN A 96 4.02 15.89 22.71
N GLN A 97 4.44 15.18 23.76
CA GLN A 97 4.14 15.55 25.13
C GLN A 97 4.85 16.85 25.51
N TYR A 98 6.10 17.04 25.06
CA TYR A 98 6.81 18.31 25.21
C TYR A 98 6.12 19.44 24.43
N LEU A 99 5.71 19.18 23.18
CA LEU A 99 5.07 20.20 22.34
C LEU A 99 3.71 20.67 22.87
N LYS A 100 3.00 19.86 23.67
CA LYS A 100 1.75 20.25 24.35
C LYS A 100 1.91 21.41 25.34
N ARG A 101 3.13 21.88 25.61
CA ARG A 101 3.38 23.07 26.43
C ARG A 101 3.17 24.39 25.67
N PHE A 102 3.14 24.35 24.34
CA PHE A 102 3.01 25.54 23.51
C PHE A 102 1.55 25.73 23.09
N ASP A 103 1.02 26.93 23.32
CA ASP A 103 -0.38 27.26 23.02
C ASP A 103 -0.71 27.12 21.53
N ASP A 104 0.22 27.48 20.64
CA ASP A 104 0.07 27.33 19.19
C ASP A 104 -0.06 25.86 18.77
N PHE A 105 0.72 24.97 19.40
CA PHE A 105 0.63 23.54 19.16
C PHE A 105 -0.68 22.96 19.70
N ASN A 106 -1.11 23.43 20.87
CA ASN A 106 -2.39 23.06 21.45
C ASN A 106 -3.55 23.56 20.60
N ALA A 107 -3.48 24.76 20.03
CA ALA A 107 -4.49 25.29 19.12
C ALA A 107 -4.54 24.48 17.82
N PHE A 108 -3.38 24.10 17.27
CA PHE A 108 -3.27 23.22 16.11
C PHE A 108 -3.87 21.82 16.36
N THR A 109 -3.64 21.25 17.54
CA THR A 109 -4.18 19.93 17.92
C THR A 109 -5.65 20.00 18.38
N LYS A 110 -6.10 21.11 18.97
CA LYS A 110 -7.50 21.35 19.40
C LYS A 110 -8.43 21.77 18.27
N GLN A 111 -7.94 22.48 17.24
CA GLN A 111 -8.68 22.65 15.98
C GLN A 111 -9.05 21.31 15.32
N LYS A 112 -8.42 20.22 15.77
CA LYS A 112 -8.71 18.84 15.39
C LYS A 112 -9.62 18.08 16.36
N ASN A 113 -9.80 18.57 17.59
CA ASN A 113 -10.53 17.91 18.69
C ASN A 113 -11.80 18.65 19.15
N ASP A 114 -12.16 19.80 18.59
CA ASP A 114 -13.37 20.57 18.97
C ASP A 114 -14.70 19.93 18.49
N ASP A 115 -14.68 18.62 18.27
CA ASP A 115 -15.87 17.80 18.04
C ASP A 115 -15.94 16.58 18.99
N SER A 116 -15.14 16.53 20.06
CA SER A 116 -15.25 15.45 21.06
C SER A 116 -14.77 15.87 22.46
N GLU A 117 -15.74 16.10 23.35
CA GLU A 117 -15.51 16.27 24.78
C GLU A 117 -15.04 14.97 25.47
N LYS A 118 -14.02 15.15 26.33
CA LYS A 118 -13.68 14.47 27.60
C LYS A 118 -13.96 12.97 27.78
N VAL A 119 -12.88 12.19 27.93
CA VAL A 119 -12.69 11.23 29.04
C VAL A 119 -11.22 11.23 29.48
N GLU A 120 -11.00 11.19 30.79
CA GLU A 120 -9.71 11.18 31.50
C GLU A 120 -8.91 9.87 31.37
N GLU A 121 -7.64 10.01 31.74
CA GLU A 121 -6.48 9.15 31.66
C GLU A 121 -6.68 7.66 31.95
N THR A 122 -6.15 6.83 31.03
CA THR A 122 -5.44 5.60 31.40
C THR A 122 -4.21 5.45 30.49
N THR A 123 -3.15 5.00 31.14
CA THR A 123 -1.73 4.86 30.75
C THR A 123 -1.42 4.18 29.41
N VAL A 124 -0.55 4.85 28.65
CA VAL A 124 0.50 4.34 27.74
C VAL A 124 0.14 3.18 26.81
N SER A 125 -0.23 3.50 25.56
CA SER A 125 0.39 3.03 24.31
C SER A 125 -0.62 3.21 23.17
N ASP A 126 -0.56 4.34 22.46
CA ASP A 126 -0.93 4.38 21.04
C ASP A 126 -0.67 5.77 20.44
N ASN A 127 -0.14 5.76 19.20
CA ASN A 127 0.02 6.87 18.26
C ASN A 127 1.39 7.58 18.18
N ASP A 128 2.42 6.81 17.85
CA ASP A 128 3.58 7.26 17.04
C ASP A 128 3.24 7.44 15.54
N ALA A 129 1.99 7.19 15.14
CA ALA A 129 1.53 7.28 13.77
C ALA A 129 1.08 8.71 13.44
N THR A 130 1.58 9.24 12.34
CA THR A 130 1.09 10.48 11.73
C THR A 130 -0.37 10.31 11.28
N PRO A 131 -1.17 11.39 11.16
CA PRO A 131 -2.56 11.28 10.69
C PRO A 131 -2.72 10.58 9.34
N ASP A 132 -1.72 10.73 8.47
CA ASP A 132 -1.64 10.07 7.16
C ASP A 132 -1.38 8.56 7.30
N GLU A 133 -0.53 8.15 8.26
CA GLU A 133 -0.32 6.74 8.60
C GLU A 133 -1.59 6.12 9.21
N VAL A 134 -2.27 6.81 10.12
CA VAL A 134 -3.55 6.36 10.70
C VAL A 134 -4.60 6.18 9.60
N LEU A 135 -4.74 7.15 8.69
CA LEU A 135 -5.68 7.08 7.58
C LEU A 135 -5.37 5.89 6.65
N ARG A 136 -4.10 5.67 6.30
CA ARG A 136 -3.72 4.52 5.45
C ARG A 136 -3.90 3.18 6.16
N ALA A 137 -3.64 3.11 7.45
CA ALA A 137 -3.90 1.92 8.25
C ALA A 137 -5.40 1.60 8.25
N ALA A 138 -6.25 2.60 8.51
CA ALA A 138 -7.70 2.45 8.44
C ALA A 138 -8.16 2.03 7.03
N TYR A 139 -7.65 2.67 5.97
CA TYR A 139 -7.94 2.32 4.59
C TYR A 139 -7.57 0.86 4.28
N LYS A 140 -6.38 0.42 4.70
CA LYS A 140 -5.92 -0.96 4.53
C LYS A 140 -6.83 -1.94 5.28
N GLN A 141 -7.20 -1.63 6.53
CA GLN A 141 -8.09 -2.47 7.32
C GLN A 141 -9.47 -2.63 6.67
N ILE A 142 -10.07 -1.54 6.19
CA ILE A 142 -11.34 -1.55 5.47
C ILE A 142 -11.24 -2.43 4.22
N ASN A 143 -10.20 -2.23 3.41
CA ASN A 143 -10.01 -3.00 2.19
C ASN A 143 -9.73 -4.49 2.45
N ASP A 144 -8.94 -4.82 3.47
CA ASP A 144 -8.67 -6.22 3.82
C ASP A 144 -9.95 -6.93 4.31
N ALA A 145 -10.79 -6.24 5.10
CA ALA A 145 -12.10 -6.77 5.52
C ALA A 145 -13.03 -6.98 4.32
N LEU A 146 -13.13 -5.99 3.43
CA LEU A 146 -13.97 -6.08 2.24
C LEU A 146 -13.49 -7.17 1.27
N ALA A 147 -12.18 -7.31 1.08
CA ALA A 147 -11.61 -8.39 0.28
C ALA A 147 -11.95 -9.77 0.88
N SER A 148 -11.90 -9.92 2.21
CA SER A 148 -12.32 -11.15 2.88
C SER A 148 -13.81 -11.46 2.62
N ASP A 149 -14.68 -10.47 2.68
CA ASP A 149 -16.11 -10.62 2.37
C ASP A 149 -16.36 -10.99 0.90
N ILE A 150 -15.67 -10.33 -0.03
CA ILE A 150 -15.71 -10.65 -1.46
C ILE A 150 -15.28 -12.11 -1.69
N LEU A 151 -14.18 -12.56 -1.08
CA LEU A 151 -13.71 -13.94 -1.22
C LEU A 151 -14.73 -14.94 -0.69
N SER A 152 -15.32 -14.67 0.48
CA SER A 152 -16.35 -15.51 1.10
C SER A 152 -17.59 -15.66 0.20
N ARG A 153 -18.03 -14.56 -0.45
CA ARG A 153 -19.13 -14.60 -1.42
C ARG A 153 -18.73 -15.33 -2.70
N THR A 154 -17.53 -15.06 -3.22
CA THR A 154 -16.99 -15.70 -4.44
C THR A 154 -16.92 -17.23 -4.30
N ARG A 155 -16.58 -17.75 -3.12
CA ARG A 155 -16.60 -19.20 -2.86
C ARG A 155 -18.00 -19.82 -2.95
N LYS A 156 -19.08 -19.05 -2.76
CA LYS A 156 -20.47 -19.53 -2.70
C LYS A 156 -21.24 -19.43 -4.02
N VAL A 157 -20.71 -18.71 -5.01
CA VAL A 157 -21.36 -18.57 -6.33
C VAL A 157 -21.31 -19.89 -7.12
N SER A 158 -22.13 -19.99 -8.17
CA SER A 158 -22.11 -21.16 -9.06
C SER A 158 -20.80 -21.22 -9.86
N PRO A 159 -20.37 -22.41 -10.33
CA PRO A 159 -19.19 -22.54 -11.19
C PRO A 159 -19.25 -21.61 -12.42
N ALA A 160 -20.39 -21.58 -13.12
CA ALA A 160 -20.58 -20.72 -14.29
C ALA A 160 -20.46 -19.22 -13.96
N PHE A 161 -21.00 -18.79 -12.81
CA PHE A 161 -20.85 -17.40 -12.39
C PHE A 161 -19.40 -17.07 -12.01
N PHE A 162 -18.69 -18.01 -11.39
CA PHE A 162 -17.27 -17.83 -11.07
C PHE A 162 -16.42 -17.68 -12.34
N GLU A 163 -16.68 -18.47 -13.38
CA GLU A 163 -16.03 -18.31 -14.68
C GLU A 163 -16.30 -16.92 -15.27
N GLN A 164 -17.57 -16.49 -15.29
CA GLN A 164 -17.93 -15.15 -15.78
C GLN A 164 -17.24 -14.04 -14.98
N LEU A 165 -17.20 -14.15 -13.65
CA LEU A 165 -16.52 -13.20 -12.78
C LEU A 165 -15.03 -13.06 -13.11
N LEU A 166 -14.36 -14.16 -13.46
CA LEU A 166 -12.96 -14.12 -13.87
C LEU A 166 -12.78 -13.48 -15.25
N ILE A 167 -13.71 -13.69 -16.19
CA ILE A 167 -13.73 -12.96 -17.47
C ILE A 167 -13.83 -11.46 -17.20
N ASP A 168 -14.84 -11.04 -16.41
CA ASP A 168 -15.10 -9.63 -16.12
C ASP A 168 -13.88 -8.97 -15.45
N LEU A 169 -13.24 -9.67 -14.50
CA LEU A 169 -12.01 -9.20 -13.86
C LEU A 169 -10.88 -9.00 -14.87
N LEU A 170 -10.61 -9.98 -15.72
CA LEU A 170 -9.52 -9.90 -16.68
C LEU A 170 -9.76 -8.80 -17.73
N LEU A 171 -11.00 -8.63 -18.18
CA LEU A 171 -11.40 -7.52 -19.06
C LEU A 171 -11.17 -6.16 -18.37
N ALA A 172 -11.59 -6.01 -17.11
CA ALA A 172 -11.37 -4.79 -16.34
C ALA A 172 -9.87 -4.50 -16.11
N MET A 173 -9.03 -5.54 -16.09
CA MET A 173 -7.57 -5.44 -16.04
C MET A 173 -6.93 -5.08 -17.39
N GLY A 174 -7.71 -5.06 -18.48
CA GLY A 174 -7.26 -4.71 -19.83
C GLY A 174 -6.83 -5.91 -20.69
N TYR A 175 -7.07 -7.15 -20.25
CA TYR A 175 -6.92 -8.32 -21.12
C TYR A 175 -8.11 -8.43 -22.08
N GLY A 176 -7.95 -9.13 -23.20
CA GLY A 176 -9.01 -9.38 -24.17
C GLY A 176 -9.14 -8.35 -25.30
N GLY A 177 -8.45 -7.21 -25.23
CA GLY A 177 -8.50 -6.18 -26.28
C GLY A 177 -9.79 -5.34 -26.26
N SER A 178 -10.03 -4.57 -27.33
CA SER A 178 -11.14 -3.60 -27.43
C SER A 178 -12.49 -4.19 -27.87
N ASP A 179 -12.50 -5.43 -28.36
CA ASP A 179 -13.70 -6.08 -28.89
C ASP A 179 -14.16 -7.21 -27.97
N GLU A 180 -15.44 -7.17 -27.56
CA GLU A 180 -16.09 -8.15 -26.67
C GLU A 180 -15.98 -9.61 -27.17
N GLY A 181 -15.69 -9.83 -28.46
CA GLY A 181 -15.51 -11.15 -29.08
C GLY A 181 -14.14 -11.80 -28.87
N MET A 182 -13.14 -11.09 -28.33
CA MET A 182 -11.76 -11.54 -28.17
C MET A 182 -11.45 -12.14 -26.79
N ALA A 183 -12.38 -12.04 -25.84
CA ALA A 183 -12.39 -12.84 -24.63
C ALA A 183 -12.80 -14.28 -24.98
N HIS A 184 -11.86 -15.04 -25.55
CA HIS A 184 -12.10 -16.42 -25.98
C HIS A 184 -12.39 -17.35 -24.78
N THR A 185 -13.66 -17.42 -24.42
CA THR A 185 -14.34 -18.57 -23.82
C THR A 185 -13.55 -19.29 -22.72
N LEU A 186 -13.58 -18.75 -21.49
CA LEU A 186 -13.59 -19.65 -20.33
C LEU A 186 -14.78 -20.60 -20.55
N GLY A 187 -14.54 -21.89 -20.74
CA GLY A 187 -15.62 -22.88 -20.84
C GLY A 187 -15.77 -23.69 -22.14
N LYS A 188 -14.84 -23.65 -23.11
CA LYS A 188 -14.69 -24.83 -24.02
C LYS A 188 -13.97 -25.95 -23.25
N SER A 189 -14.66 -26.50 -22.26
CA SER A 189 -14.23 -27.68 -21.51
C SER A 189 -13.98 -28.83 -22.48
N GLY A 190 -12.75 -29.34 -22.49
CA GLY A 190 -12.35 -30.46 -23.35
C GLY A 190 -10.86 -30.79 -23.34
N ASP A 191 -9.99 -29.89 -22.88
CA ASP A 191 -8.54 -30.11 -22.91
C ASP A 191 -7.93 -30.12 -21.51
N ASN A 192 -7.66 -31.33 -21.00
CA ASN A 192 -6.50 -31.70 -20.17
C ASN A 192 -5.94 -30.67 -19.17
N GLY A 193 -6.78 -29.89 -18.47
CA GLY A 193 -6.33 -28.94 -17.45
C GLY A 193 -6.11 -27.50 -17.93
N VAL A 194 -6.91 -26.98 -18.87
CA VAL A 194 -7.06 -25.54 -19.13
C VAL A 194 -8.55 -25.19 -19.15
N ASP A 195 -8.95 -24.13 -18.45
CA ASP A 195 -10.35 -23.69 -18.40
C ASP A 195 -10.67 -22.58 -19.41
N GLY A 196 -9.69 -21.77 -19.83
CA GLY A 196 -9.89 -20.69 -20.79
C GLY A 196 -8.60 -20.12 -21.39
N VAL A 197 -8.75 -19.30 -22.43
CA VAL A 197 -7.64 -18.60 -23.12
C VAL A 197 -8.03 -17.15 -23.34
N ILE A 198 -7.16 -16.21 -22.98
CA ILE A 198 -7.39 -14.79 -23.20
C ILE A 198 -6.23 -14.15 -23.95
N ASN A 199 -6.52 -13.26 -24.88
CA ASN A 199 -5.52 -12.51 -25.61
C ASN A 199 -5.00 -11.36 -24.72
N GLN A 200 -3.68 -11.13 -24.68
CA GLN A 200 -3.10 -9.96 -24.02
C GLN A 200 -3.18 -8.71 -24.90
N ASP A 201 -3.30 -8.90 -26.21
CA ASP A 201 -3.33 -7.84 -27.19
C ASP A 201 -4.53 -7.96 -28.15
N PRO A 202 -4.98 -6.85 -28.76
CA PRO A 202 -6.10 -6.86 -29.70
C PRO A 202 -5.87 -7.64 -31.00
N LEU A 203 -4.64 -8.07 -31.31
CA LEU A 203 -4.35 -8.87 -32.50
C LEU A 203 -4.34 -10.38 -32.19
N GLY A 204 -4.41 -10.76 -30.91
CA GLY A 204 -4.41 -12.15 -30.47
C GLY A 204 -3.08 -12.86 -30.71
N VAL A 205 -1.98 -12.10 -30.84
CA VAL A 205 -0.64 -12.64 -31.05
C VAL A 205 -0.13 -13.30 -29.77
N ASP A 206 -0.44 -12.70 -28.63
CA ASP A 206 0.01 -13.15 -27.33
C ASP A 206 -1.17 -13.68 -26.50
N GLN A 207 -1.20 -14.99 -26.29
CA GLN A 207 -2.27 -15.70 -25.60
C GLN A 207 -1.84 -16.12 -24.20
N VAL A 208 -2.76 -15.96 -23.24
CA VAL A 208 -2.62 -16.43 -21.86
C VAL A 208 -3.64 -17.50 -21.59
N TYR A 209 -3.15 -18.64 -21.14
CA TYR A 209 -3.98 -19.78 -20.75
C TYR A 209 -4.30 -19.69 -19.26
N ILE A 210 -5.53 -20.02 -18.90
CA ILE A 210 -6.03 -19.86 -17.54
C ILE A 210 -6.57 -21.18 -17.04
N GLN A 211 -6.20 -21.54 -15.81
CA GLN A 211 -6.87 -22.56 -15.00
C GLN A 211 -7.43 -21.88 -13.75
N ALA A 212 -8.67 -22.18 -13.41
CA ALA A 212 -9.38 -21.61 -12.28
C ALA A 212 -9.98 -22.71 -11.39
N LYS A 213 -9.68 -22.67 -10.08
CA LYS A 213 -10.20 -23.63 -9.09
C LYS A 213 -10.96 -22.91 -7.99
N ARG A 214 -12.29 -23.03 -8.00
CA ARG A 214 -13.16 -22.57 -6.90
C ARG A 214 -13.17 -23.59 -5.76
N TYR A 215 -12.16 -23.53 -4.90
CA TYR A 215 -12.02 -24.38 -3.72
C TYR A 215 -12.46 -23.68 -2.43
N ALA A 216 -12.95 -24.49 -1.49
CA ALA A 216 -13.24 -24.06 -0.13
C ALA A 216 -11.94 -23.71 0.61
N ASP A 217 -12.07 -22.97 1.71
CA ASP A 217 -10.93 -22.60 2.54
C ASP A 217 -10.20 -23.84 3.09
N GLY A 218 -8.87 -23.80 3.09
CA GLY A 218 -8.03 -24.92 3.54
C GLY A 218 -7.91 -26.08 2.55
N ASN A 219 -8.73 -26.13 1.48
CA ASN A 219 -8.52 -27.06 0.38
C ASN A 219 -7.50 -26.45 -0.60
N ASN A 220 -6.22 -26.56 -0.26
CA ASN A 220 -5.14 -25.87 -0.96
C ASN A 220 -4.72 -26.61 -2.23
N VAL A 221 -4.35 -25.85 -3.27
CA VAL A 221 -3.87 -26.38 -4.54
C VAL A 221 -2.47 -26.96 -4.37
N GLY A 222 -2.30 -28.21 -4.80
CA GLY A 222 -1.05 -28.97 -4.65
C GLY A 222 -0.16 -28.95 -5.90
N ALA A 223 1.09 -29.41 -5.74
CA ALA A 223 2.06 -29.51 -6.83
C ALA A 223 1.59 -30.37 -8.02
N GLY A 224 0.72 -31.36 -7.78
CA GLY A 224 0.12 -32.18 -8.84
C GLY A 224 -0.63 -31.34 -9.86
N GLU A 225 -1.55 -30.50 -9.37
CA GLU A 225 -2.38 -29.64 -10.23
C GLU A 225 -1.55 -28.64 -11.04
N ILE A 226 -0.45 -28.13 -10.46
CA ILE A 226 0.49 -27.25 -11.18
C ILE A 226 1.23 -28.01 -12.29
N ARG A 227 1.66 -29.25 -12.03
CA ARG A 227 2.30 -30.11 -13.05
C ARG A 227 1.33 -30.47 -14.17
N ASP A 228 0.08 -30.75 -13.83
CA ASP A 228 -0.96 -31.07 -14.81
C ASP A 228 -1.23 -29.86 -15.70
N PHE A 229 -1.36 -28.67 -15.12
CA PHE A 229 -1.49 -27.42 -15.87
C PHE A 229 -0.29 -27.17 -16.78
N PHE A 230 0.94 -27.33 -16.26
CA PHE A 230 2.15 -27.22 -17.07
C PHE A 230 2.16 -28.19 -18.26
N GLY A 231 1.74 -29.45 -18.05
CA GLY A 231 1.58 -30.43 -19.11
C GLY A 231 0.61 -29.96 -20.20
N ALA A 232 -0.53 -29.40 -19.77
CA ALA A 232 -1.53 -28.83 -20.67
C ALA A 232 -0.96 -27.66 -21.50
N LEU A 233 -0.24 -26.73 -20.84
CA LEU A 233 0.40 -25.60 -21.50
C LEU A 233 1.45 -26.04 -22.53
N ASN A 234 2.25 -27.06 -22.19
CA ASN A 234 3.27 -27.61 -23.09
C ASN A 234 2.64 -28.25 -24.34
N LEU A 235 1.53 -28.99 -24.19
CA LEU A 235 0.78 -29.54 -25.33
C LEU A 235 0.22 -28.44 -26.25
N LYS A 236 -0.16 -27.30 -25.67
CA LYS A 236 -0.64 -26.13 -26.39
C LYS A 236 0.48 -25.22 -26.91
N LYS A 237 1.76 -25.57 -26.67
CA LYS A 237 2.94 -24.73 -26.99
C LYS A 237 2.84 -23.30 -26.43
N ALA A 238 2.11 -23.14 -25.31
CA ALA A 238 2.02 -21.87 -24.63
C ALA A 238 3.39 -21.52 -24.00
N GLN A 239 3.62 -20.24 -23.72
CA GLN A 239 4.82 -19.80 -23.01
C GLN A 239 4.53 -19.36 -21.57
N LYS A 240 3.27 -19.02 -21.29
CA LYS A 240 2.80 -18.53 -20.00
C LYS A 240 1.36 -18.95 -19.72
N GLY A 241 1.03 -19.00 -18.43
CA GLY A 241 -0.33 -19.27 -17.97
C GLY A 241 -0.58 -18.66 -16.60
N ILE A 242 -1.87 -18.56 -16.24
CA ILE A 242 -2.32 -18.08 -14.95
C ILE A 242 -3.12 -19.22 -14.28
N PHE A 243 -2.74 -19.58 -13.06
CA PHE A 243 -3.49 -20.49 -12.21
C PHE A 243 -4.14 -19.69 -11.09
N ILE A 244 -5.48 -19.69 -11.06
CA ILE A 244 -6.29 -18.94 -10.11
C ILE A 244 -6.98 -19.92 -9.17
N THR A 245 -6.98 -19.64 -7.87
CA THR A 245 -7.81 -20.39 -6.92
C THR A 245 -8.46 -19.46 -5.90
N THR A 246 -9.64 -19.84 -5.40
CA THR A 246 -10.26 -19.19 -4.24
C THR A 246 -9.71 -19.70 -2.89
N SER A 247 -8.71 -20.58 -2.92
CA SER A 247 -8.01 -21.13 -1.75
C SER A 247 -6.55 -20.63 -1.71
N GLU A 248 -5.65 -21.36 -1.06
CA GLU A 248 -4.22 -21.11 -1.04
C GLU A 248 -3.46 -22.16 -1.87
N PHE A 249 -2.19 -21.87 -2.18
CA PHE A 249 -1.27 -22.85 -2.77
C PHE A 249 -0.39 -23.47 -1.68
N THR A 250 -0.08 -24.76 -1.80
CA THR A 250 0.94 -25.36 -0.93
C THR A 250 2.33 -24.83 -1.29
N SER A 251 3.27 -24.83 -0.33
CA SER A 251 4.67 -24.45 -0.59
C SER A 251 5.28 -25.27 -1.73
N SER A 252 4.90 -26.56 -1.84
CA SER A 252 5.32 -27.43 -2.94
C SER A 252 4.75 -27.02 -4.29
N ALA A 253 3.49 -26.53 -4.35
CA ALA A 253 2.89 -26.00 -5.57
C ALA A 253 3.59 -24.73 -6.04
N ILE A 254 3.89 -23.81 -5.12
CA ILE A 254 4.63 -22.58 -5.41
C ILE A 254 6.03 -22.89 -5.92
N GLN A 255 6.75 -23.81 -5.26
CA GLN A 255 8.08 -24.22 -5.69
C GLN A 255 8.04 -24.87 -7.08
N THR A 256 7.07 -25.75 -7.31
CA THR A 256 6.86 -26.40 -8.61
C THR A 256 6.65 -25.37 -9.72
N ALA A 257 5.84 -24.34 -9.52
CA ALA A 257 5.62 -23.30 -10.52
C ALA A 257 6.89 -22.50 -10.86
N LYS A 258 7.84 -22.38 -9.92
CA LYS A 258 9.14 -21.73 -10.14
C LYS A 258 10.15 -22.61 -10.87
N ASP A 259 10.15 -23.90 -10.58
CA ASP A 259 11.13 -24.86 -11.12
C ASP A 259 10.82 -25.27 -12.57
N LEU A 260 9.57 -25.13 -12.99
CA LEU A 260 9.13 -25.43 -14.34
C LEU A 260 9.58 -24.33 -15.32
N GLY A 261 10.09 -24.72 -16.49
CA GLY A 261 10.66 -23.80 -17.50
C GLY A 261 9.66 -22.88 -18.22
N MET A 262 8.43 -22.75 -17.73
CA MET A 262 7.37 -21.89 -18.27
C MET A 262 6.89 -20.93 -17.20
N ARG A 263 6.46 -19.73 -17.60
CA ARG A 263 5.97 -18.73 -16.65
C ARG A 263 4.54 -19.03 -16.22
N ILE A 264 4.36 -19.64 -15.05
CA ILE A 264 3.05 -19.84 -14.42
C ILE A 264 2.86 -18.81 -13.31
N VAL A 265 1.89 -17.91 -13.48
CA VAL A 265 1.50 -16.96 -12.43
C VAL A 265 0.45 -17.62 -11.55
N LEU A 266 0.69 -17.64 -10.24
CA LEU A 266 -0.24 -18.16 -9.25
C LEU A 266 -1.01 -16.98 -8.63
N ILE A 267 -2.34 -17.09 -8.57
CA ILE A 267 -3.22 -16.11 -7.92
C ILE A 267 -4.06 -16.84 -6.89
N ASN A 268 -3.78 -16.62 -5.60
CA ASN A 268 -4.55 -17.24 -4.52
C ASN A 268 -5.84 -16.47 -4.21
N GLY A 269 -6.65 -16.96 -3.27
CA GLY A 269 -7.95 -16.36 -2.95
C GLY A 269 -7.83 -14.93 -2.42
N LYS A 270 -6.79 -14.63 -1.63
CA LYS A 270 -6.56 -13.29 -1.08
C LYS A 270 -6.14 -12.30 -2.16
N GLU A 271 -5.25 -12.70 -3.06
CA GLU A 271 -4.81 -11.90 -4.20
C GLU A 271 -5.97 -11.67 -5.18
N LEU A 272 -6.74 -12.72 -5.48
CA LEU A 272 -7.94 -12.63 -6.31
C LEU A 272 -8.92 -11.59 -5.76
N ALA A 273 -9.23 -11.64 -4.46
CA ALA A 273 -10.17 -10.70 -3.85
C ALA A 273 -9.64 -9.25 -3.84
N LYS A 274 -8.33 -9.07 -3.64
CA LYS A 274 -7.69 -7.73 -3.76
C LYS A 274 -7.75 -7.20 -5.18
N LEU A 275 -7.56 -8.04 -6.19
CA LEU A 275 -7.72 -7.67 -7.59
C LEU A 275 -9.18 -7.31 -7.88
N MET A 276 -10.13 -8.13 -7.45
CA MET A 276 -11.56 -7.84 -7.59
C MET A 276 -11.92 -6.48 -7.00
N LEU A 277 -11.47 -6.20 -5.77
CA LEU A 277 -11.71 -4.90 -5.13
C LEU A 277 -11.07 -3.74 -5.90
N ARG A 278 -9.82 -3.91 -6.36
CA ARG A 278 -9.09 -2.88 -7.12
C ARG A 278 -9.78 -2.52 -8.44
N TYR A 279 -10.40 -3.48 -9.09
CA TYR A 279 -11.07 -3.32 -10.39
C TYR A 279 -12.59 -3.24 -10.28
N ASN A 280 -13.13 -3.01 -9.07
CA ASN A 280 -14.56 -2.89 -8.80
C ASN A 280 -15.41 -4.08 -9.27
N ILE A 281 -14.86 -5.30 -9.18
CA ILE A 281 -15.58 -6.54 -9.45
C ILE A 281 -16.28 -7.00 -8.18
N GLY A 282 -17.61 -6.93 -8.18
CA GLY A 282 -18.41 -7.28 -7.00
C GLY A 282 -18.36 -6.24 -5.87
N SER A 283 -17.78 -5.07 -6.13
CA SER A 283 -17.78 -3.89 -5.25
C SER A 283 -18.12 -2.63 -6.06
N ARG A 284 -18.43 -1.54 -5.35
CA ARG A 284 -18.65 -0.22 -5.94
C ARG A 284 -18.12 0.83 -4.99
N ASP A 285 -17.69 1.97 -5.55
CA ASP A 285 -17.32 3.12 -4.74
C ASP A 285 -18.56 3.67 -4.02
N GLU A 286 -18.51 3.72 -2.69
CA GLU A 286 -19.55 4.35 -1.88
C GLU A 286 -19.25 5.84 -1.67
N GLN A 287 -17.97 6.18 -1.46
CA GLN A 287 -17.52 7.54 -1.25
C GLN A 287 -16.06 7.71 -1.72
N VAL A 288 -15.75 8.90 -2.26
CA VAL A 288 -14.37 9.28 -2.63
C VAL A 288 -13.89 10.40 -1.71
N LEU A 289 -12.75 10.19 -1.04
CA LEU A 289 -12.12 11.18 -0.16
C LEU A 289 -11.04 11.95 -0.93
N HIS A 290 -11.14 13.28 -0.94
CA HIS A 290 -10.12 14.15 -1.54
C HIS A 290 -9.19 14.72 -0.47
N ILE A 291 -7.95 14.25 -0.45
CA ILE A 291 -6.91 14.82 0.41
C ILE A 291 -6.25 15.98 -0.34
N LYS A 292 -6.33 17.19 0.23
CA LYS A 292 -5.71 18.39 -0.33
C LYS A 292 -4.33 18.60 0.28
N ARG A 293 -3.41 19.13 -0.54
CA ARG A 293 -2.09 19.59 -0.12
C ARG A 293 -1.95 21.03 -0.61
N ILE A 294 -1.19 21.84 0.13
CA ILE A 294 -0.81 23.17 -0.35
C ILE A 294 -0.12 23.02 -1.70
N ASP A 295 -0.63 23.75 -2.68
CA ASP A 295 0.03 23.94 -3.97
C ASP A 295 1.02 25.09 -3.81
N GLU A 296 2.28 24.76 -3.54
CA GLU A 296 3.32 25.77 -3.33
C GLU A 296 3.53 26.64 -4.59
N GLU A 297 3.32 26.10 -5.80
CA GLU A 297 3.52 26.82 -7.07
C GLU A 297 2.49 27.93 -7.26
N PHE A 298 1.26 27.73 -6.78
CA PHE A 298 0.22 28.77 -6.81
C PHE A 298 0.60 30.03 -5.99
N PHE A 299 1.39 29.87 -4.92
CA PHE A 299 1.82 30.98 -4.07
C PHE A 299 3.18 31.57 -4.48
N GLU A 300 3.84 31.02 -5.51
CA GLU A 300 5.16 31.46 -6.00
C GLU A 300 5.09 32.57 -7.07
N GLY A 301 3.94 32.80 -7.72
CA GLY A 301 3.69 33.91 -8.67
C GLY A 301 4.18 33.65 -10.09
#